data_AF-A0A6I6K0P4-F1
#
_entry.id   AF-A0A6I6K0P4-F1
#
_cell.length_a   1.000
_cell.length_b   1.000
_cell.length_c   1.000
_cell.angle_alpha   90.00
_cell.angle_beta   90.00
_cell.angle_gamma   90.00
#
_symmetry.space_group_name_H-M   'P 1'
#
loop_
_entity.id
_entity.type
_entity.pdbx_description
1 polymer ?
#
loop_
_entity_poly.entity_id
_entity_poly.type
_entity_poly.pdbx_seq_one_letter_code
_entity_poly.pdbx_strand_id
1 'polypeptide(L)'
;MLKSSKSKESGRSSLTVIGAGTKLKCRVSSEDDIRVDGEIEGELVTTGRIVIGKTGYVRGYIKAAFVVIEGKAKGDFIADNEFTIIPGGEMRGTIKTKHVNIKEKAFFDGMCYILDESDPKNDQKFETSVEWTDQQIKSIEDNVVKLNGKDVSSDFLESVYDFDEEDSLNDEEKSKVNKKSKLSLLNMKMKQIRSI
;
A
#
# COMPACT_ATOMS: atom_id res chain seq x y z
N MET A 1 16.08 10.88 53.41
CA MET A 1 15.97 9.87 52.33
C MET A 1 14.75 10.22 51.48
N LEU A 2 14.95 10.87 50.32
CA LEU A 2 13.86 11.12 49.37
C LEU A 2 13.84 9.97 48.35
N LYS A 3 12.70 9.27 48.25
CA LYS A 3 12.49 8.16 47.32
C LYS A 3 12.39 8.70 45.90
N SER A 4 13.28 8.25 45.02
CA SER A 4 13.21 8.48 43.58
C SER A 4 11.99 7.77 42.99
N SER A 5 11.05 8.56 42.49
CA SER A 5 9.90 8.10 41.72
C SER A 5 10.34 7.81 40.28
N LYS A 6 10.39 6.54 39.93
CA LYS A 6 10.64 6.01 38.59
C LYS A 6 9.49 6.45 37.67
N SER A 7 9.72 7.43 36.79
CA SER A 7 8.79 7.82 35.74
C SER A 7 8.63 6.65 34.77
N LYS A 8 7.38 6.22 34.56
CA LYS A 8 6.99 5.32 33.46
C LYS A 8 7.49 5.95 32.15
N GLU A 9 8.36 5.25 31.43
CA GLU A 9 8.64 5.54 30.02
C GLU A 9 7.31 5.44 29.27
N SER A 10 6.70 6.59 28.97
CA SER A 10 5.75 6.71 27.87
C SER A 10 6.49 6.32 26.60
N GLY A 11 5.96 5.36 25.85
CA GLY A 11 6.56 4.83 24.62
C GLY A 11 7.14 5.95 23.76
N ARG A 12 8.42 5.82 23.38
CA ARG A 12 9.05 6.75 22.45
C ARG A 12 8.30 6.60 21.12
N SER A 13 7.42 7.54 20.78
CA SER A 13 6.95 7.65 19.40
C SER A 13 8.17 8.01 18.55
N SER A 14 8.62 7.10 17.70
CA SER A 14 9.70 7.42 16.77
C SER A 14 9.14 8.37 15.72
N LEU A 15 9.94 9.30 15.22
CA LEU A 15 9.60 10.06 14.03
C LEU A 15 10.68 9.79 12.99
N THR A 16 10.29 9.26 11.84
CA THR A 16 11.20 9.13 10.70
C THR A 16 11.17 10.42 9.89
N VAL A 17 12.33 11.05 9.68
CA VAL A 17 12.44 12.28 8.89
C VAL A 17 13.31 12.03 7.68
N ILE A 18 12.75 12.23 6.49
CA ILE A 18 13.46 12.21 5.22
C ILE A 18 13.75 13.66 4.85
N GLY A 19 14.98 14.08 5.10
CA GLY A 19 15.42 15.46 4.97
C GLY A 19 15.46 15.96 3.52
N ALA A 20 15.39 17.28 3.37
CA ALA A 20 15.56 17.96 2.09
C ALA A 20 16.91 17.60 1.42
N GLY A 21 16.92 17.52 0.08
CA GLY A 21 18.08 17.09 -0.70
C GLY A 21 18.25 15.57 -0.81
N THR A 22 17.47 14.79 -0.06
CA THR A 22 17.42 13.33 -0.19
C THR A 22 16.51 12.94 -1.35
N LYS A 23 16.97 12.03 -2.22
CA LYS A 23 16.13 11.38 -3.24
C LYS A 23 16.12 9.88 -3.01
N LEU A 24 14.94 9.32 -2.80
CA LEU A 24 14.78 7.89 -2.51
C LEU A 24 13.90 7.24 -3.57
N LYS A 25 14.35 6.08 -4.06
CA LYS A 25 13.55 5.18 -4.90
C LYS A 25 13.46 3.83 -4.22
N CYS A 26 12.43 3.65 -3.40
CA CYS A 26 12.33 2.45 -2.56
C CYS A 26 10.89 2.20 -2.11
N ARG A 27 10.74 1.06 -1.44
CA ARG A 27 9.58 0.73 -0.62
C ARG A 27 9.95 0.98 0.84
N VAL A 28 9.14 1.77 1.54
CA VAL A 28 9.35 2.12 2.95
C VAL A 28 8.12 1.68 3.74
N SER A 29 8.36 0.93 4.81
CA SER A 29 7.35 0.48 5.76
C SER A 29 7.77 0.93 7.17
N SER A 30 6.85 1.52 7.92
CA SER A 30 7.06 1.98 9.30
C SER A 30 5.78 1.78 10.10
N GLU A 31 5.87 1.62 11.42
CA GLU A 31 4.68 1.68 12.29
C GLU A 31 4.44 3.09 12.85
N ASP A 32 5.51 3.90 12.83
CA ASP A 32 5.57 5.26 13.34
C ASP A 32 5.30 6.34 12.28
N ASP A 33 5.20 7.60 12.75
CA ASP A 33 5.04 8.78 11.92
C ASP A 33 6.25 9.00 10.98
N ILE A 34 5.96 9.45 9.76
CA ILE A 34 6.95 9.75 8.72
C ILE A 34 6.77 11.19 8.25
N ARG A 35 7.86 11.97 8.26
CA ARG A 35 7.94 13.28 7.64
C ARG A 35 8.85 13.24 6.42
N VAL A 36 8.38 13.79 5.30
CA VAL A 36 9.10 13.84 4.03
C VAL A 36 9.29 15.30 3.62
N ASP A 37 10.53 15.78 3.71
CA ASP A 37 10.95 17.09 3.20
C ASP A 37 11.86 16.94 1.94
N GLY A 38 12.12 15.70 1.48
CA GLY A 38 12.88 15.35 0.26
C GLY A 38 12.02 14.76 -0.87
N GLU A 39 12.65 14.09 -1.84
CA GLU A 39 11.96 13.43 -2.96
C GLU A 39 11.87 11.91 -2.75
N ILE A 40 10.67 11.35 -2.86
CA ILE A 40 10.43 9.91 -2.80
C ILE A 40 9.67 9.47 -4.05
N GLU A 41 10.17 8.42 -4.70
CA GLU A 41 9.46 7.72 -5.77
C GLU A 41 9.33 6.23 -5.42
N GLY A 42 8.11 5.75 -5.16
CA GLY A 42 7.90 4.35 -4.76
C GLY A 42 6.66 4.14 -3.89
N GLU A 43 6.80 3.25 -2.90
CA GLU A 43 5.70 2.82 -2.03
C GLU A 43 6.01 3.22 -0.58
N LEU A 44 5.11 3.93 0.08
CA LEU A 44 5.24 4.39 1.46
C LEU A 44 4.05 3.90 2.28
N VAL A 45 4.29 2.99 3.23
CA VAL A 45 3.25 2.38 4.05
C VAL A 45 3.56 2.65 5.52
N THR A 46 2.58 3.17 6.27
CA THR A 46 2.66 3.26 7.72
C THR A 46 1.31 3.08 8.39
N THR A 47 1.29 2.65 9.64
CA THR A 47 0.11 2.73 10.51
C THR A 47 -0.03 4.10 11.18
N GLY A 48 1.01 4.92 11.13
CA GLY A 48 1.05 6.27 11.68
C GLY A 48 0.62 7.36 10.69
N ARG A 49 1.14 8.57 10.91
CA ARG A 49 0.91 9.74 10.06
C ARG A 49 2.03 9.94 9.05
N ILE A 50 1.68 10.29 7.82
CA ILE A 50 2.62 10.80 6.82
C ILE A 50 2.42 12.30 6.64
N VAL A 51 3.51 13.07 6.74
CA VAL A 51 3.52 14.50 6.44
C VAL A 51 4.49 14.76 5.29
N ILE A 52 3.96 15.22 4.16
CA ILE A 52 4.77 15.71 3.04
C ILE A 52 4.96 17.20 3.24
N GLY A 53 6.13 17.59 3.75
CA GLY A 53 6.45 18.98 4.04
C GLY A 53 6.63 19.83 2.78
N LYS A 54 6.83 21.14 2.98
CA LYS A 54 6.82 22.15 1.89
C LYS A 54 7.79 21.88 0.75
N THR A 55 8.97 21.33 1.05
CA THR A 55 9.98 20.95 0.04
C THR A 55 9.85 19.49 -0.39
N GLY A 56 8.92 18.75 0.21
CA GLY A 56 8.68 17.34 -0.06
C GLY A 56 8.02 17.12 -1.41
N TYR A 57 8.48 16.10 -2.13
CA TYR A 57 7.86 15.60 -3.33
C TYR A 57 7.70 14.08 -3.23
N VAL A 58 6.47 13.59 -3.31
CA VAL A 58 6.21 12.15 -3.29
C VAL A 58 5.48 11.72 -4.55
N ARG A 59 6.00 10.67 -5.19
CA ARG A 59 5.38 10.03 -6.35
C ARG A 59 5.22 8.53 -6.12
N GLY A 60 3.99 8.02 -6.21
CA GLY A 60 3.73 6.57 -6.19
C GLY A 60 2.52 6.19 -5.34
N TYR A 61 2.64 5.12 -4.58
CA TYR A 61 1.56 4.58 -3.74
C TYR A 61 1.83 4.88 -2.27
N ILE A 62 0.86 5.50 -1.60
CA ILE A 62 0.98 5.90 -0.20
C ILE A 62 -0.18 5.31 0.58
N LYS A 63 0.11 4.62 1.69
CA LYS A 63 -0.89 4.15 2.65
C LYS A 63 -0.53 4.61 4.07
N ALA A 64 -1.44 5.30 4.76
CA ALA A 64 -1.26 5.73 6.14
C ALA A 64 -2.58 5.86 6.89
N ALA A 65 -2.54 5.96 8.22
CA ALA A 65 -3.74 6.33 8.99
C ALA A 65 -4.13 7.79 8.73
N PHE A 66 -3.14 8.68 8.68
CA PHE A 66 -3.31 10.12 8.45
C PHE A 66 -2.32 10.60 7.40
N VAL A 67 -2.77 11.41 6.44
CA VAL A 67 -1.89 12.01 5.43
C VAL A 67 -2.07 13.52 5.43
N VAL A 68 -0.97 14.27 5.52
CA VAL A 68 -0.96 15.73 5.43
C VAL A 68 -0.02 16.18 4.30
N ILE A 69 -0.54 16.98 3.37
CA ILE A 69 0.20 17.50 2.22
C ILE A 69 0.43 19.00 2.36
N GLU A 70 1.69 19.40 2.56
CA GLU A 70 2.17 20.78 2.47
C GLU A 70 3.03 21.04 1.22
N GLY A 71 3.57 19.98 0.61
CA GLY A 71 4.40 20.02 -0.59
C GLY A 71 3.68 19.45 -1.82
N LYS A 72 4.37 18.66 -2.63
CA LYS A 72 3.85 18.12 -3.88
C LYS A 72 3.67 16.60 -3.83
N ALA A 73 2.52 16.12 -4.24
CA ALA A 73 2.14 14.72 -4.18
C ALA A 73 1.53 14.26 -5.52
N LYS A 74 1.96 13.10 -6.03
CA LYS A 74 1.41 12.50 -7.24
C LYS A 74 1.26 10.98 -7.15
N GLY A 75 0.05 10.46 -7.35
CA GLY A 75 -0.19 9.01 -7.41
C GLY A 75 -1.44 8.58 -6.67
N ASP A 76 -1.41 7.40 -6.07
CA ASP A 76 -2.55 6.79 -5.38
C ASP A 76 -2.31 6.83 -3.87
N PHE A 77 -3.24 7.45 -3.14
CA PHE A 77 -3.16 7.67 -1.71
C PHE A 77 -4.35 7.00 -1.01
N ILE A 78 -4.05 6.20 0.00
CA ILE A 78 -5.04 5.60 0.89
C ILE A 78 -4.75 6.13 2.30
N ALA A 79 -5.70 6.90 2.82
CA ALA A 79 -5.65 7.39 4.20
C ALA A 79 -6.78 6.73 4.99
N ASP A 80 -6.44 5.81 5.89
CA ASP A 80 -7.43 4.97 6.59
C ASP A 80 -8.40 5.82 7.42
N ASN A 81 -7.99 7.00 7.90
CA ASN A 81 -8.84 7.92 8.66
C ASN A 81 -9.02 9.28 7.96
N GLU A 82 -7.94 10.07 7.80
CA GLU A 82 -8.05 11.43 7.28
C GLU A 82 -6.94 11.79 6.29
N PHE A 83 -7.33 12.44 5.20
CA PHE A 83 -6.45 13.06 4.22
C PHE A 83 -6.61 14.58 4.25
N THR A 84 -5.53 15.30 4.55
CA THR A 84 -5.52 16.77 4.63
C THR A 84 -4.56 17.39 3.62
N ILE A 85 -5.02 18.38 2.86
CA ILE A 85 -4.15 19.26 2.06
C ILE A 85 -4.19 20.65 2.69
N ILE A 86 -3.03 21.17 3.05
CA ILE A 86 -2.90 22.50 3.68
C ILE A 86 -2.43 23.54 2.65
N PRO A 87 -2.42 24.86 2.98
CA PRO A 87 -2.03 25.90 2.04
C PRO A 87 -0.63 25.66 1.44
N GLY A 88 -0.53 25.72 0.11
CA GLY A 88 0.70 25.42 -0.63
C GLY A 88 0.88 23.95 -1.03
N GLY A 89 0.03 23.05 -0.53
CA GLY A 89 0.01 21.65 -0.95
C GLY A 89 -0.59 21.47 -2.34
N GLU A 90 0.05 20.64 -3.17
CA GLU A 90 -0.45 20.21 -4.48
C GLU A 90 -0.58 18.69 -4.51
N MET A 91 -1.78 18.18 -4.79
CA MET A 91 -2.03 16.74 -4.93
C MET A 91 -2.61 16.43 -6.31
N ARG A 92 -2.01 15.47 -7.01
CA ARG A 92 -2.51 14.96 -8.30
C ARG A 92 -2.67 13.44 -8.30
N GLY A 93 -3.87 12.93 -8.54
CA GLY A 93 -4.13 11.49 -8.65
C GLY A 93 -5.35 11.02 -7.86
N THR A 94 -5.27 9.82 -7.31
CA THR A 94 -6.42 9.17 -6.66
C THR A 94 -6.27 9.19 -5.14
N ILE A 95 -7.31 9.59 -4.42
CA ILE A 95 -7.38 9.53 -2.95
C ILE A 95 -8.51 8.59 -2.55
N LYS A 96 -8.27 7.72 -1.56
CA LYS A 96 -9.28 6.95 -0.84
C LYS A 96 -9.16 7.26 0.64
N THR A 97 -10.20 7.76 1.28
CA THR A 97 -10.14 8.13 2.70
C THR A 97 -11.52 8.20 3.34
N LYS A 98 -11.62 8.11 4.68
CA LYS A 98 -12.90 8.33 5.38
C LYS A 98 -13.23 9.82 5.48
N HIS A 99 -12.22 10.66 5.71
CA HIS A 99 -12.38 12.10 5.84
C HIS A 99 -11.36 12.84 4.97
N VAL A 100 -11.84 13.80 4.16
CA VAL A 100 -10.97 14.66 3.36
C VAL A 100 -11.11 16.12 3.81
N ASN A 101 -9.97 16.79 4.00
CA ASN A 101 -9.91 18.18 4.42
C ASN A 101 -8.98 18.97 3.48
N ILE A 102 -9.55 19.83 2.65
CA ILE A 102 -8.80 20.66 1.70
C ILE A 102 -8.90 22.11 2.17
N LYS A 103 -7.79 22.66 2.66
CA LYS A 103 -7.74 24.04 3.15
C LYS A 103 -7.61 25.05 2.01
N GLU A 104 -7.85 26.32 2.33
CA GLU A 104 -7.68 27.42 1.38
C GLU A 104 -6.26 27.42 0.78
N LYS A 105 -6.16 27.77 -0.50
CA LYS A 105 -4.89 27.82 -1.25
C LYS A 105 -4.18 26.46 -1.40
N ALA A 106 -4.89 25.35 -1.18
CA ALA A 106 -4.48 24.02 -1.61
C ALA A 106 -4.90 23.77 -3.07
N PHE A 107 -4.15 22.91 -3.77
CA PHE A 107 -4.47 22.46 -5.13
C PHE A 107 -4.71 20.95 -5.14
N PHE A 108 -5.84 20.53 -5.69
CA PHE A 108 -6.19 19.12 -5.89
C PHE A 108 -6.68 18.90 -7.32
N ASP A 109 -6.11 17.90 -7.99
CA ASP A 109 -6.48 17.48 -9.34
C ASP A 109 -6.52 15.96 -9.44
N GLY A 110 -7.72 15.38 -9.45
CA GLY A 110 -7.91 13.94 -9.61
C GLY A 110 -9.19 13.41 -8.99
N MET A 111 -9.19 12.14 -8.61
CA MET A 111 -10.37 11.43 -8.09
C MET A 111 -10.26 11.25 -6.58
N CYS A 112 -11.36 11.45 -5.87
CA CYS A 112 -11.46 11.21 -4.43
C CYS A 112 -12.63 10.28 -4.14
N TYR A 113 -12.35 9.18 -3.45
CA TYR A 113 -13.34 8.23 -2.97
C TYR A 113 -13.43 8.35 -1.45
N ILE A 114 -14.61 8.68 -0.96
CA ILE A 114 -14.90 8.71 0.47
C ILE A 114 -15.36 7.33 0.92
N LEU A 115 -14.64 6.77 1.87
CA LEU A 115 -14.90 5.47 2.47
C LEU A 115 -15.96 5.66 3.56
N ASP A 116 -17.17 5.16 3.33
CA ASP A 116 -18.28 5.21 4.29
C ASP A 116 -18.30 3.94 5.16
N GLU A 117 -18.05 4.08 6.47
CA GLU A 117 -18.10 2.95 7.42
C GLU A 117 -19.50 2.35 7.57
N SER A 118 -20.56 3.07 7.17
CA SER A 118 -21.94 2.59 7.20
C SER A 118 -22.36 1.84 5.93
N ASP A 119 -21.54 1.88 4.87
CA ASP A 119 -21.75 1.07 3.67
C ASP A 119 -21.01 -0.27 3.82
N PRO A 120 -21.73 -1.42 3.91
CA PRO A 120 -21.11 -2.74 4.05
C PRO A 120 -20.24 -3.17 2.85
N LYS A 121 -20.11 -2.34 1.81
CA LYS A 121 -19.23 -2.55 0.65
C LYS A 121 -17.84 -1.93 0.81
N ASN A 122 -17.59 -1.19 1.89
CA ASN A 122 -16.36 -0.41 2.07
C ASN A 122 -15.14 -1.26 2.48
N ASP A 123 -15.37 -2.50 2.93
CA ASP A 123 -14.34 -3.53 3.15
C ASP A 123 -13.89 -4.23 1.86
N GLN A 124 -14.31 -3.74 0.68
CA GLN A 124 -13.67 -4.15 -0.56
C GLN A 124 -12.23 -3.63 -0.56
N LYS A 125 -11.31 -4.48 -0.10
CA LYS A 125 -10.01 -4.65 -0.76
C LYS A 125 -10.30 -4.46 -2.25
N PHE A 126 -9.62 -3.51 -2.89
CA PHE A 126 -9.51 -3.52 -4.35
C PHE A 126 -8.74 -4.79 -4.71
N GLU A 127 -9.39 -5.95 -4.60
CA GLU A 127 -9.20 -7.02 -5.54
C GLU A 127 -9.45 -6.37 -6.88
N THR A 128 -8.38 -6.29 -7.68
CA THR A 128 -8.53 -6.18 -9.11
C THR A 128 -9.40 -7.37 -9.52
N SER A 129 -10.73 -7.19 -9.53
CA SER A 129 -11.69 -8.18 -10.00
C SER A 129 -11.54 -8.27 -11.52
N VAL A 130 -10.45 -8.88 -11.94
CA VAL A 130 -10.39 -9.48 -13.27
C VAL A 130 -10.86 -10.91 -13.03
N GLU A 131 -12.16 -11.13 -13.18
CA GLU A 131 -12.66 -12.50 -13.31
C GLU A 131 -12.24 -12.99 -14.70
N TRP A 132 -11.13 -13.73 -14.75
CA TRP A 132 -10.75 -14.48 -15.93
C TRP A 132 -11.62 -15.74 -15.97
N THR A 133 -12.24 -16.02 -17.11
CA THR A 133 -12.97 -17.27 -17.32
C THR A 133 -12.01 -18.47 -17.39
N ASP A 134 -12.47 -19.67 -17.04
CA ASP A 134 -11.65 -20.90 -17.07
C ASP A 134 -10.98 -21.13 -18.43
N GLN A 135 -11.61 -20.68 -19.52
CA GLN A 135 -11.04 -20.73 -20.88
C GLN A 135 -9.82 -19.80 -21.05
N GLN A 136 -9.86 -18.62 -20.42
CA GLN A 136 -8.74 -17.70 -20.45
C GLN A 136 -7.60 -18.16 -19.54
N ILE A 137 -7.91 -18.82 -18.41
CA ILE A 137 -6.92 -19.45 -17.52
C ILE A 137 -6.21 -20.60 -18.25
N LYS A 138 -6.98 -21.49 -18.91
CA LYS A 138 -6.45 -22.62 -19.67
C LYS A 138 -5.55 -22.19 -20.83
N SER A 139 -5.92 -21.11 -21.51
CA SER A 139 -5.09 -20.51 -22.58
C SER A 139 -3.79 -19.90 -22.05
N ILE A 140 -3.74 -19.46 -20.79
CA ILE A 140 -2.51 -18.96 -20.16
C ILE A 140 -1.62 -20.13 -19.73
N GLU A 141 -2.18 -21.16 -19.08
CA GLU A 141 -1.47 -22.38 -18.72
C GLU A 141 -0.83 -23.04 -19.95
N ASP A 142 -1.59 -23.20 -21.03
CA ASP A 142 -1.11 -23.77 -22.29
C ASP A 142 0.00 -22.93 -22.95
N ASN A 143 0.03 -21.61 -22.72
CA ASN A 143 1.06 -20.72 -23.27
C ASN A 143 2.29 -20.59 -22.36
N VAL A 144 2.15 -20.75 -21.05
CA VAL A 144 3.28 -20.81 -20.11
C VAL A 144 4.08 -22.10 -20.32
N VAL A 145 3.40 -23.22 -20.60
CA VAL A 145 4.04 -24.50 -20.96
C VAL A 145 4.82 -24.42 -22.27
N LYS A 146 4.37 -23.60 -23.24
CA LYS A 146 4.99 -23.49 -24.56
C LYS A 146 6.20 -22.55 -24.62
N LEU A 147 6.39 -21.67 -23.64
CA LEU A 147 7.42 -20.64 -23.73
C LEU A 147 8.84 -21.12 -23.39
N ASN A 148 9.03 -22.32 -22.81
CA ASN A 148 10.37 -22.70 -22.34
C ASN A 148 10.81 -24.16 -22.51
N GLY A 149 10.12 -25.00 -23.28
CA GLY A 149 10.64 -26.31 -23.73
C GLY A 149 11.28 -27.23 -22.66
N LYS A 150 10.98 -26.97 -21.39
CA LYS A 150 11.45 -27.68 -20.21
C LYS A 150 10.28 -27.70 -19.26
N ASP A 151 9.91 -28.92 -18.86
CA ASP A 151 8.90 -29.17 -17.86
C ASP A 151 9.22 -28.34 -16.62
N VAL A 152 8.44 -27.28 -16.40
CA VAL A 152 8.40 -26.60 -15.11
C VAL A 152 7.58 -27.51 -14.20
N SER A 153 8.27 -28.49 -13.61
CA SER A 153 7.74 -29.34 -12.55
C SER A 153 7.22 -28.45 -11.42
N SER A 154 6.26 -29.01 -10.68
CA SER A 154 5.62 -28.48 -9.47
C SER A 154 6.52 -27.74 -8.47
N ASP A 155 7.83 -27.97 -8.54
CA ASP A 155 8.86 -27.48 -7.62
C ASP A 155 9.05 -25.95 -7.68
N PHE A 156 8.81 -25.31 -8.84
CA PHE A 156 8.90 -23.84 -8.93
C PHE A 156 7.71 -23.14 -8.25
N LEU A 157 6.54 -23.78 -8.22
CA LEU A 157 5.35 -23.22 -7.59
C LEU A 157 5.39 -23.31 -6.06
N GLU A 158 6.01 -24.34 -5.48
CA GLU A 158 6.19 -24.44 -4.01
C GLU A 158 7.18 -23.42 -3.45
N SER A 159 8.21 -23.03 -4.21
CA SER A 159 9.21 -22.05 -3.75
C SER A 159 8.67 -20.62 -3.57
N VAL A 160 7.46 -20.34 -4.04
CA VAL A 160 6.80 -19.02 -3.95
C VAL A 160 5.86 -18.92 -2.74
N TYR A 161 5.65 -20.01 -1.98
CA TYR A 161 4.63 -20.11 -0.92
C TYR A 161 5.15 -20.36 0.51
N ASP A 162 6.34 -19.89 0.88
CA ASP A 162 6.75 -19.85 2.30
C ASP A 162 6.30 -18.54 2.96
N PHE A 163 5.08 -18.52 3.50
CA PHE A 163 4.68 -17.57 4.54
C PHE A 163 3.68 -18.28 5.46
N ASP A 164 4.21 -18.76 6.58
CA ASP A 164 3.46 -19.41 7.65
C ASP A 164 2.49 -18.42 8.29
N GLU A 165 1.20 -18.61 8.02
CA GLU A 165 0.14 -18.13 8.90
C GLU A 165 -1.00 -19.17 8.87
N GLU A 166 -0.69 -20.36 9.39
CA GLU A 166 -1.70 -21.29 9.88
C GLU A 166 -1.94 -21.01 11.36
N ASP A 167 -3.12 -20.49 11.68
CA ASP A 167 -4.02 -21.18 12.61
C ASP A 167 -5.30 -20.37 12.79
N SER A 168 -6.42 -20.91 12.24
CA SER A 168 -7.84 -20.70 12.64
C SER A 168 -8.87 -20.68 11.49
N LEU A 169 -8.74 -21.50 10.44
CA LEU A 169 -9.82 -21.67 9.45
C LEU A 169 -10.03 -23.15 9.05
N ASN A 170 -11.28 -23.53 8.79
CA ASN A 170 -11.72 -24.92 8.57
C ASN A 170 -11.39 -25.44 7.15
N ASP A 171 -11.29 -26.77 7.00
CA ASP A 171 -10.77 -27.45 5.80
C ASP A 171 -11.55 -27.18 4.49
N GLU A 172 -12.83 -26.84 4.55
CA GLU A 172 -13.62 -26.44 3.36
C GLU A 172 -13.28 -25.02 2.86
N GLU A 173 -12.96 -24.08 3.76
CA GLU A 173 -12.59 -22.71 3.44
C GLU A 173 -11.14 -22.63 2.93
N LYS A 174 -10.24 -23.48 3.46
CA LYS A 174 -8.86 -23.68 2.97
C LYS A 174 -8.83 -24.13 1.50
N SER A 175 -9.84 -24.84 0.99
CA SER A 175 -9.84 -25.32 -0.40
C SER A 175 -10.20 -24.24 -1.45
N LYS A 176 -11.03 -23.25 -1.08
CA LYS A 176 -11.56 -22.22 -2.01
C LYS A 176 -10.80 -20.90 -1.97
N VAL A 177 -10.31 -20.50 -0.79
CA VAL A 177 -9.55 -19.25 -0.61
C VAL A 177 -8.12 -19.40 -1.14
N ASN A 178 -7.58 -20.61 -1.18
CA ASN A 178 -6.16 -20.80 -1.42
C ASN A 178 -5.78 -20.89 -2.91
N LYS A 179 -6.64 -21.32 -3.85
CA LYS A 179 -6.26 -21.39 -5.29
C LYS A 179 -6.45 -20.08 -6.05
N LYS A 180 -7.59 -19.40 -5.85
CA LYS A 180 -7.98 -18.22 -6.64
C LYS A 180 -7.13 -17.00 -6.28
N SER A 181 -6.88 -16.79 -4.99
CA SER A 181 -6.01 -15.71 -4.50
C SER A 181 -4.54 -15.94 -4.84
N LYS A 182 -4.08 -17.20 -4.86
CA LYS A 182 -2.72 -17.58 -5.25
C LYS A 182 -2.43 -17.37 -6.74
N LEU A 183 -3.37 -17.72 -7.63
CA LEU A 183 -3.25 -17.43 -9.07
C LEU A 183 -3.27 -15.93 -9.39
N SER A 184 -4.08 -15.15 -8.66
CA SER A 184 -4.12 -13.69 -8.78
C SER A 184 -2.75 -13.06 -8.48
N LEU A 185 -2.11 -13.50 -7.39
CA LEU A 185 -0.79 -13.01 -6.97
C LEU A 185 0.33 -13.39 -7.94
N LEU A 186 0.29 -14.62 -8.47
CA LEU A 186 1.25 -15.11 -9.46
C LEU A 186 1.17 -14.31 -10.78
N ASN A 187 -0.06 -14.02 -11.24
CA ASN A 187 -0.28 -13.18 -12.43
C ASN A 187 0.19 -11.74 -12.23
N MET A 188 0.04 -11.19 -11.02
CA MET A 188 0.53 -9.85 -10.69
C MET A 188 2.07 -9.78 -10.76
N LYS A 189 2.76 -10.79 -10.20
CA LYS A 189 4.23 -10.89 -10.23
C LYS A 189 4.77 -11.12 -11.65
N MET A 190 4.12 -11.96 -12.45
CA MET A 190 4.52 -12.21 -13.85
C MET A 190 4.35 -10.97 -14.75
N LYS A 191 3.38 -10.09 -14.46
CA LYS A 191 3.18 -8.84 -15.19
C LYS A 191 4.27 -7.80 -14.89
N GLN A 192 4.80 -7.79 -13.67
CA GLN A 192 5.94 -6.94 -13.30
C GLN A 192 7.24 -7.39 -13.96
N ILE A 193 7.46 -8.71 -14.11
CA ILE A 193 8.65 -9.26 -14.77
C ILE A 193 8.66 -8.94 -16.28
N ARG A 194 7.49 -8.85 -16.93
CA ARG A 194 7.37 -8.47 -18.36
C ARG A 194 7.52 -6.96 -18.64
N SER A 195 7.65 -6.14 -17.60
CA SER A 195 7.79 -4.68 -17.70
C SER A 195 9.25 -4.19 -17.54
N ILE A 196 10.21 -5.11 -17.44
CA ILE A 196 11.66 -4.87 -17.45
C ILE A 196 12.19 -5.39 -18.79
#